data_AF-A0A4Q6GM17-F1
#
_entry.id   AF-A0A4Q6GM17-F1
#
_cell.length_a   1.000
_cell.length_b   1.000
_cell.length_c   1.000
_cell.angle_alpha   90.00
_cell.angle_beta   90.00
_cell.angle_gamma   90.00
#
_symmetry.space_group_name_H-M   'P 1'
#
loop_
_entity.id
_entity.type
_entity.pdbx_description
1 polymer ?
#
loop_
_entity_poly.entity_id
_entity_poly.type
_entity_poly.pdbx_seq_one_letter_code
_entity_poly.pdbx_strand_id
1 'polypeptide(L)'
;ADRIVAAQVAEHVPIPAGAGKIVFAVDFDEADPRALVDAVDPFLVSEHLSWGALADRQLNDLLPLRLDGAALALLCERVDRVQARIQRRLLLENVSTYVRFRADTMSEAEFLAELARRTGCGILLDVNNLYVNQHNHGEDARAAIAALPIGSVAEIHLAGHLETPLALVDHHGAAVAEPVWDLYRAALQCFGRVPSLVEWDADLPPLDGLLAEAAKAEAIACDYPPPPAAAAQVAAVAPRALVADTALAELQQRFGAALFDRRQEATLQPLLAEGGAGRLALYRGNLSAGWERALGEAYPVLRQLVGEEFFAGLVRAYGKAAPSQDPDLAGFGAQFAGFLDGFAPAAPYPYLPDVARLEWMVHRAHLAPDAPPLGLDALAAMTPERLDAARFILHPSVALVDSRWAVAALWQAHQPGGPALPTRVDAPCTVLVVRRGWRVEVVELDAPEAAALEQLAAGASFGEAVDALLAAAPADAPAPDIGAMLRSWFERGVVSAVAVGGPSRTTDA
;
A
#
# COMPACT_ATOMS: atom_id res chain seq x y z
N ALA A 1 25.53 11.70 -10.36
CA ALA A 1 24.77 12.28 -9.24
C ALA A 1 23.29 12.21 -9.58
N ASP A 2 22.88 11.11 -10.19
CA ASP A 2 21.62 10.98 -10.91
C ASP A 2 20.79 9.99 -10.13
N ARG A 3 20.12 10.51 -9.09
CA ARG A 3 19.05 9.79 -8.43
C ARG A 3 17.88 9.80 -9.40
N ILE A 4 17.70 8.73 -10.17
CA ILE A 4 16.44 8.49 -10.88
C ILE A 4 15.46 8.08 -9.78
N VAL A 5 14.72 9.06 -9.27
CA VAL A 5 13.54 8.80 -8.44
C VAL A 5 12.35 9.23 -9.26
N ALA A 6 11.61 8.23 -9.76
CA ALA A 6 10.22 8.44 -10.13
C ALA A 6 9.42 8.44 -8.82
N ALA A 7 8.62 9.47 -8.60
CA ALA A 7 7.66 9.49 -7.52
C ALA A 7 6.27 9.38 -8.15
N GLN A 8 5.53 8.33 -7.83
CA GLN A 8 4.09 8.32 -8.07
C GLN A 8 3.45 9.23 -7.04
N VAL A 9 2.59 10.16 -7.47
CA VAL A 9 2.06 11.21 -6.58
C VAL A 9 0.55 11.25 -6.59
N ALA A 10 0.00 11.36 -5.39
CA ALA A 10 -1.33 10.96 -5.00
C ALA A 10 -2.03 12.07 -4.21
N GLU A 11 -3.26 12.47 -4.55
CA GLU A 11 -3.99 13.55 -3.84
C GLU A 11 -5.46 13.17 -3.56
N HIS A 12 -5.86 13.16 -2.28
CA HIS A 12 -7.28 13.17 -1.91
C HIS A 12 -7.98 14.49 -2.19
N VAL A 13 -9.21 14.37 -2.68
CA VAL A 13 -10.08 15.53 -2.89
C VAL A 13 -11.43 15.26 -2.24
N PRO A 14 -11.75 15.92 -1.12
CA PRO A 14 -13.09 15.87 -0.57
C PRO A 14 -14.09 16.57 -1.52
N ILE A 15 -15.18 15.87 -1.88
CA ILE A 15 -16.30 16.40 -2.68
C ILE A 15 -17.56 16.49 -1.79
N PRO A 16 -18.40 17.54 -1.91
CA PRO A 16 -19.61 17.71 -1.10
C PRO A 16 -20.59 16.53 -1.21
N ALA A 17 -21.25 16.20 -0.10
CA ALA A 17 -22.22 15.10 -0.01
C ALA A 17 -23.40 15.29 -0.99
N GLY A 18 -23.64 14.31 -1.87
CA GLY A 18 -24.89 14.22 -2.65
C GLY A 18 -24.76 13.82 -4.13
N ALA A 19 -23.56 13.74 -4.70
CA ALA A 19 -23.32 13.19 -6.04
C ALA A 19 -22.48 11.90 -5.92
N GLY A 20 -22.79 10.88 -6.71
CA GLY A 20 -22.07 9.60 -6.68
C GLY A 20 -20.55 9.82 -6.73
N LYS A 21 -19.84 9.32 -5.70
CA LYS A 21 -18.40 9.51 -5.57
C LYS A 21 -17.69 8.63 -6.62
N ILE A 22 -17.07 9.26 -7.59
CA ILE A 22 -16.07 8.65 -8.48
C ILE A 22 -14.73 8.95 -7.85
N VAL A 23 -13.93 7.92 -7.53
CA VAL A 23 -12.63 8.11 -6.85
C VAL A 23 -11.53 7.49 -7.72
N PHE A 24 -10.73 8.36 -8.32
CA PHE A 24 -9.37 8.06 -8.76
C PHE A 24 -8.55 8.02 -7.47
N ALA A 25 -8.01 6.85 -7.13
CA ALA A 25 -7.40 6.58 -5.84
C ALA A 25 -5.89 6.49 -6.03
N VAL A 26 -5.17 7.38 -5.37
CA VAL A 26 -3.97 7.08 -4.59
C VAL A 26 -3.96 8.17 -3.50
N ASP A 27 -3.59 7.85 -2.27
CA ASP A 27 -3.29 8.86 -1.24
C ASP A 27 -2.15 8.37 -0.36
N PHE A 28 -1.27 9.29 0.05
CA PHE A 28 -0.25 9.05 1.05
C PHE A 28 -0.85 9.24 2.43
N ASP A 29 -0.62 8.29 3.33
CA ASP A 29 -0.95 8.49 4.74
C ASP A 29 -0.13 9.67 5.29
N GLU A 30 -0.82 10.68 5.81
CA GLU A 30 -0.34 11.92 6.45
C GLU A 30 0.65 12.86 5.70
N ALA A 31 1.24 12.47 4.57
CA ALA A 31 2.19 13.31 3.82
C ALA A 31 1.54 14.03 2.63
N ASP A 32 1.54 15.37 2.68
CA ASP A 32 1.20 16.21 1.54
C ASP A 32 1.98 15.74 0.27
N PRO A 33 1.31 15.37 -0.85
CA PRO A 33 2.00 14.97 -2.08
C PRO A 33 3.02 15.99 -2.55
N ARG A 34 2.77 17.28 -2.27
CA ARG A 34 3.74 18.33 -2.54
C ARG A 34 4.95 18.26 -1.63
N ALA A 35 4.78 17.95 -0.35
CA ALA A 35 5.89 17.79 0.58
C ALA A 35 6.79 16.61 0.16
N LEU A 36 6.21 15.51 -0.33
CA LEU A 36 6.98 14.39 -0.88
C LEU A 36 7.75 14.80 -2.13
N VAL A 37 7.08 15.44 -3.10
CA VAL A 37 7.72 15.95 -4.33
C VAL A 37 8.84 16.93 -4.00
N ASP A 38 8.63 17.85 -3.06
CA ASP A 38 9.65 18.83 -2.65
C ASP A 38 10.82 18.17 -1.90
N ALA A 39 10.56 17.13 -1.10
CA ALA A 39 11.59 16.42 -0.34
C ALA A 39 12.46 15.51 -1.23
N VAL A 40 11.85 14.87 -2.23
CA VAL A 40 12.52 13.93 -3.13
C VAL A 40 13.17 14.65 -4.31
N ASP A 41 12.59 15.75 -4.78
CA ASP A 41 12.94 16.44 -6.04
C ASP A 41 13.03 15.48 -7.24
N PRO A 42 11.93 14.76 -7.56
CA PRO A 42 11.95 13.73 -8.59
C PRO A 42 12.09 14.33 -9.99
N PHE A 43 12.78 13.63 -10.88
CA PHE A 43 12.92 14.05 -12.28
C PHE A 43 11.58 14.00 -13.03
N LEU A 44 10.76 12.99 -12.73
CA LEU A 44 9.41 12.79 -13.27
C LEU A 44 8.44 12.41 -12.15
N VAL A 45 7.17 12.79 -12.34
CA VAL A 45 6.06 12.42 -11.47
C VAL A 45 4.98 11.79 -12.34
N SER A 46 4.56 10.58 -12.02
CA SER A 46 3.57 9.82 -12.80
C SER A 46 2.39 9.35 -11.94
N GLU A 47 1.29 9.00 -12.60
CA GLU A 47 0.14 8.33 -12.00
C GLU A 47 -0.61 7.50 -13.07
N HIS A 48 -1.35 6.49 -12.64
CA HIS A 48 -2.09 5.59 -13.51
C HIS A 48 -3.41 6.18 -14.01
N LEU A 49 -3.74 5.90 -15.27
CA LEU A 49 -5.03 6.20 -15.88
C LEU A 49 -6.10 5.19 -15.46
N SER A 50 -6.48 5.18 -14.18
CA SER A 50 -7.42 4.19 -13.64
C SER A 50 -8.30 4.78 -12.53
N TRP A 51 -9.29 4.02 -12.07
CA TRP A 51 -9.98 4.30 -10.81
C TRP A 51 -9.84 3.11 -9.88
N GLY A 52 -9.89 3.33 -8.58
CA GLY A 52 -9.64 2.27 -7.59
C GLY A 52 -10.58 2.31 -6.40
N ALA A 53 -11.57 3.22 -6.40
CA ALA A 53 -12.40 3.44 -5.25
C ALA A 53 -13.82 3.88 -5.56
N LEU A 54 -14.67 3.59 -4.58
CA LEU A 54 -16.09 3.90 -4.55
C LEU A 54 -16.41 4.74 -3.33
N ALA A 55 -17.67 5.16 -3.23
CA ALA A 55 -18.11 6.01 -2.14
C ALA A 55 -17.98 5.38 -0.74
N ASP A 56 -17.96 4.07 -0.68
CA ASP A 56 -18.13 3.21 0.49
C ASP A 56 -17.02 2.15 0.67
N ARG A 57 -16.01 2.12 -0.22
CA ARG A 57 -14.86 1.22 -0.14
C ARG A 57 -13.75 1.59 -1.12
N GLN A 58 -12.56 1.11 -0.82
CA GLN A 58 -11.40 1.02 -1.71
C GLN A 58 -11.36 -0.38 -2.33
N LEU A 59 -11.01 -0.45 -3.61
CA LEU A 59 -10.89 -1.69 -4.38
C LEU A 59 -9.43 -2.12 -4.51
N ASN A 60 -8.48 -1.21 -4.25
CA ASN A 60 -7.03 -1.46 -4.25
C ASN A 60 -6.55 -2.19 -5.52
N ASP A 61 -7.09 -1.79 -6.68
CA ASP A 61 -6.78 -2.31 -8.01
C ASP A 61 -6.92 -1.18 -9.05
N LEU A 62 -6.27 -1.31 -10.20
CA LEU A 62 -6.29 -0.34 -11.30
C LEU A 62 -7.43 -0.71 -12.26
N LEU A 63 -8.59 -0.06 -12.11
CA LEU A 63 -9.80 -0.46 -12.83
C LEU A 63 -10.02 0.32 -14.13
N PRO A 64 -10.66 -0.31 -15.13
CA PRO A 64 -10.80 0.25 -16.47
C PRO A 64 -11.77 1.42 -16.48
N LEU A 65 -11.40 2.47 -17.22
CA LEU A 65 -12.28 3.61 -17.48
C LEU A 65 -13.19 3.36 -18.68
N ARG A 66 -14.38 3.95 -18.65
CA ARG A 66 -15.17 4.17 -19.85
C ARG A 66 -14.55 5.31 -20.64
N LEU A 67 -14.14 5.06 -21.88
CA LEU A 67 -13.40 6.02 -22.72
C LEU A 67 -14.37 6.94 -23.47
N ASP A 68 -14.93 7.90 -22.75
CA ASP A 68 -15.87 8.88 -23.30
C ASP A 68 -15.60 10.33 -22.87
N GLY A 69 -16.38 11.26 -23.43
CA GLY A 69 -16.23 12.68 -23.14
C GLY A 69 -16.48 13.05 -21.66
N ALA A 70 -17.29 12.28 -20.94
CA ALA A 70 -17.57 12.54 -19.53
C ALA A 70 -16.39 12.14 -18.64
N ALA A 71 -15.84 10.94 -18.84
CA ALA A 71 -14.63 10.49 -18.15
C ALA A 71 -13.44 11.38 -18.48
N LEU A 72 -13.29 11.79 -19.75
CA LEU A 72 -12.24 12.70 -20.19
C LEU A 72 -12.33 14.07 -19.50
N ALA A 73 -13.54 14.64 -19.41
CA ALA A 73 -13.75 15.92 -18.73
C ALA A 73 -13.43 15.84 -17.24
N LEU A 74 -13.82 14.74 -16.58
CA LEU A 74 -13.49 14.50 -15.18
C LEU A 74 -11.99 14.36 -14.95
N LEU A 75 -11.30 13.58 -15.79
CA LEU A 75 -9.84 13.43 -15.68
C LEU A 75 -9.08 14.71 -15.98
N CYS A 76 -9.54 15.49 -16.95
CA CYS A 76 -8.98 16.81 -17.25
C CYS A 76 -8.99 17.72 -16.01
N GLU A 77 -10.08 17.73 -15.24
CA GLU A 77 -10.18 18.52 -14.01
C GLU A 77 -9.24 18.01 -12.91
N ARG A 78 -9.14 16.69 -12.73
CA ARG A 78 -8.27 16.10 -11.70
C ARG A 78 -6.80 16.30 -11.98
N VAL A 79 -6.39 16.08 -13.22
CA VAL A 79 -4.99 16.29 -13.65
C VAL A 79 -4.59 17.75 -13.45
N ASP A 80 -5.44 18.71 -13.81
CA ASP A 80 -5.15 20.13 -13.56
C ASP A 80 -4.92 20.41 -12.08
N ARG A 81 -5.72 19.79 -11.20
CA ARG A 81 -5.63 19.98 -9.75
C ARG A 81 -4.39 19.35 -9.14
N VAL A 82 -4.08 18.10 -9.50
CA VAL A 82 -2.85 17.45 -9.04
C VAL A 82 -1.65 18.25 -9.50
N GLN A 83 -1.56 18.64 -10.79
CA GLN A 83 -0.47 19.47 -11.28
C GLN A 83 -0.38 20.83 -10.55
N ALA A 84 -1.51 21.46 -10.23
CA ALA A 84 -1.55 22.69 -9.45
C ALA A 84 -1.12 22.47 -8.00
N ARG A 85 -1.38 21.30 -7.40
CA ARG A 85 -0.95 20.97 -6.05
C ARG A 85 0.55 20.72 -5.97
N ILE A 86 1.06 19.87 -6.87
CA ILE A 86 2.46 19.41 -6.88
C ILE A 86 3.41 20.42 -7.56
N GLN A 87 2.86 21.41 -8.29
CA GLN A 87 3.61 22.42 -9.06
C GLN A 87 4.64 21.79 -10.04
N ARG A 88 4.29 20.64 -10.62
CA ARG A 88 5.08 19.87 -11.57
C ARG A 88 4.16 19.34 -12.67
N ARG A 89 4.74 19.01 -13.82
CA ARG A 89 4.02 18.30 -14.89
C ARG A 89 3.82 16.85 -14.45
N LEU A 90 2.58 16.38 -14.47
CA LEU A 90 2.22 15.00 -14.20
C LEU A 90 2.35 14.18 -15.49
N LEU A 91 2.81 12.94 -15.40
CA LEU A 91 2.69 11.94 -16.45
C LEU A 91 1.51 11.03 -16.13
N LEU A 92 0.72 10.67 -17.15
CA LEU A 92 -0.29 9.63 -16.99
C LEU A 92 0.09 8.36 -17.74
N GLU A 93 -0.02 7.25 -17.02
CA GLU A 93 0.33 5.90 -17.46
C GLU A 93 -0.89 5.11 -17.92
N ASN A 94 -0.78 4.46 -19.09
CA ASN A 94 -1.80 3.51 -19.52
C ASN A 94 -1.71 2.21 -18.71
N VAL A 95 -2.86 1.74 -18.22
CA VAL A 95 -2.95 0.50 -17.44
C VAL A 95 -3.46 -0.66 -18.29
N SER A 96 -3.15 -1.88 -17.88
CA SER A 96 -3.79 -3.06 -18.45
C SER A 96 -5.28 -3.11 -18.11
N THR A 97 -6.12 -3.28 -19.15
CA THR A 97 -7.56 -3.37 -19.05
C THR A 97 -8.05 -4.64 -19.74
N TYR A 98 -8.77 -5.48 -18.99
CA TYR A 98 -9.30 -6.74 -19.52
C TYR A 98 -10.72 -6.61 -20.11
N VAL A 99 -11.35 -5.44 -20.00
CA VAL A 99 -12.69 -5.20 -20.56
C VAL A 99 -12.78 -3.83 -21.21
N ARG A 100 -13.59 -3.75 -22.27
CA ARG A 100 -14.07 -2.49 -22.89
C ARG A 100 -15.55 -2.28 -22.59
N PHE A 101 -16.02 -1.05 -22.70
CA PHE A 101 -17.43 -0.72 -22.53
C PHE A 101 -18.09 -0.43 -23.88
N ARG A 102 -19.35 -0.84 -24.06
CA ARG A 102 -20.09 -0.60 -25.32
C ARG A 102 -20.27 0.87 -25.64
N ALA A 103 -20.22 1.72 -24.62
CA ALA A 103 -20.39 3.15 -24.71
C ALA A 103 -19.05 3.91 -24.82
N ASP A 104 -17.93 3.21 -25.01
CA ASP A 104 -16.66 3.85 -25.37
C ASP A 104 -16.85 4.60 -26.70
N THR A 105 -16.38 5.85 -26.75
CA THR A 105 -16.48 6.74 -27.93
C THR A 105 -15.11 7.14 -28.47
N MET A 106 -14.05 6.69 -27.80
CA MET A 106 -12.65 6.95 -28.12
C MET A 106 -11.86 5.66 -27.91
N SER A 107 -10.82 5.47 -28.71
CA SER A 107 -9.74 4.54 -28.37
C SER A 107 -8.92 5.06 -27.19
N GLU A 108 -8.13 4.16 -26.59
CA GLU A 108 -7.21 4.51 -25.50
C GLU A 108 -6.19 5.59 -25.92
N ALA A 109 -5.61 5.45 -27.12
CA ALA A 109 -4.66 6.41 -27.65
C ALA A 109 -5.31 7.79 -27.90
N GLU A 110 -6.53 7.83 -28.45
CA GLU A 110 -7.28 9.09 -28.63
C GLU A 110 -7.60 9.75 -27.29
N PHE A 111 -7.97 8.96 -26.27
CA PHE A 111 -8.27 9.46 -24.94
C PHE A 111 -7.03 10.10 -24.29
N LEU A 112 -5.89 9.41 -24.30
CA LEU A 112 -4.61 9.91 -23.77
C LEU A 112 -4.12 11.14 -24.54
N ALA A 113 -4.18 11.10 -25.87
CA ALA A 113 -3.80 12.22 -26.72
C ALA A 113 -4.60 13.47 -26.40
N GLU A 114 -5.92 13.34 -26.27
CA GLU A 114 -6.81 14.46 -25.99
C GLU A 114 -6.66 14.96 -24.54
N LEU A 115 -6.43 14.06 -23.58
CA LEU A 115 -6.14 14.41 -22.19
C LEU A 115 -4.85 15.24 -22.10
N ALA A 116 -3.75 14.74 -22.65
CA ALA A 116 -2.47 15.45 -22.71
C ALA A 116 -2.59 16.81 -23.41
N ARG A 117 -3.33 16.87 -24.52
CA ARG A 117 -3.59 18.13 -25.24
C ARG A 117 -4.36 19.15 -24.40
N ARG A 118 -5.32 18.71 -23.57
CA ARG A 118 -6.14 19.60 -22.75
C ARG A 118 -5.44 20.05 -21.46
N THR A 119 -4.67 19.19 -20.82
CA THR A 119 -4.10 19.45 -19.47
C THR A 119 -2.62 19.84 -19.51
N GLY A 120 -1.93 19.57 -20.61
CA GLY A 120 -0.47 19.69 -20.69
C GLY A 120 0.29 18.59 -19.95
N CYS A 121 -0.39 17.56 -19.42
CA CYS A 121 0.28 16.42 -18.82
C CYS A 121 1.14 15.69 -19.86
N GLY A 122 2.11 14.91 -19.39
CA GLY A 122 2.81 13.97 -20.25
C GLY A 122 2.16 12.59 -20.22
N ILE A 123 2.68 11.71 -21.05
CA ILE A 123 2.30 10.31 -21.11
C ILE A 123 3.51 9.50 -20.68
N LEU A 124 3.29 8.61 -19.72
CA LEU A 124 4.17 7.48 -19.46
C LEU A 124 3.57 6.33 -20.27
N LEU A 125 4.27 5.87 -21.30
CA LEU A 125 3.77 4.81 -22.16
C LEU A 125 4.31 3.47 -21.68
N ASP A 126 3.49 2.72 -20.97
CA ASP A 126 3.79 1.31 -20.74
C ASP A 126 3.45 0.52 -22.00
N VAL A 127 4.51 0.06 -22.67
CA VAL A 127 4.42 -0.69 -23.93
C VAL A 127 3.91 -2.11 -23.70
N ASN A 128 4.16 -2.71 -22.53
CA ASN A 128 3.60 -4.01 -22.16
C ASN A 128 2.09 -3.89 -21.94
N ASN A 129 1.64 -2.91 -21.16
CA ASN A 129 0.21 -2.65 -20.97
C ASN A 129 -0.50 -2.34 -22.29
N LEU A 130 0.13 -1.56 -23.16
CA LEU A 130 -0.40 -1.32 -24.51
C LEU A 130 -0.52 -2.64 -25.28
N TYR A 131 0.54 -3.46 -25.31
CA TYR A 131 0.50 -4.74 -26.01
C TYR A 131 -0.61 -5.67 -25.47
N VAL A 132 -0.72 -5.78 -24.15
CA VAL A 132 -1.76 -6.57 -23.47
C VAL A 132 -3.15 -6.08 -23.85
N ASN A 133 -3.41 -4.77 -23.77
CA ASN A 133 -4.70 -4.19 -24.13
C ASN A 133 -5.06 -4.48 -25.58
N GLN A 134 -4.15 -4.17 -26.49
CA GLN A 134 -4.40 -4.24 -27.93
C GLN A 134 -4.59 -5.69 -28.38
N HIS A 135 -3.80 -6.63 -27.83
CA HIS A 135 -4.00 -8.06 -28.05
C HIS A 135 -5.36 -8.54 -27.52
N ASN A 136 -5.71 -8.17 -26.28
CA ASN A 136 -6.94 -8.62 -25.64
C ASN A 136 -8.20 -8.07 -26.34
N HIS A 137 -8.14 -6.86 -26.88
CA HIS A 137 -9.27 -6.19 -27.53
C HIS A 137 -9.28 -6.32 -29.05
N GLY A 138 -8.26 -6.94 -29.66
CA GLY A 138 -8.16 -7.11 -31.11
C GLY A 138 -7.87 -5.81 -31.85
N GLU A 139 -7.12 -4.90 -31.22
CA GLU A 139 -6.75 -3.58 -31.72
C GLU A 139 -5.25 -3.56 -32.15
N ASP A 140 -4.80 -2.53 -32.85
CA ASP A 140 -3.42 -2.43 -33.38
C ASP A 140 -2.55 -1.50 -32.52
N ALA A 141 -1.60 -2.09 -31.79
CA ALA A 141 -0.67 -1.36 -30.93
C ALA A 141 0.26 -0.38 -31.68
N ARG A 142 0.67 -0.69 -32.92
CA ARG A 142 1.50 0.24 -33.70
C ARG A 142 0.68 1.45 -34.14
N ALA A 143 -0.58 1.24 -34.51
CA ALA A 143 -1.49 2.32 -34.84
C ALA A 143 -1.77 3.20 -33.61
N ALA A 144 -1.94 2.60 -32.42
CA ALA A 144 -2.09 3.32 -31.16
C ALA A 144 -0.88 4.21 -30.84
N ILE A 145 0.35 3.68 -30.96
CA ILE A 145 1.59 4.46 -30.81
C ILE A 145 1.62 5.64 -31.79
N ALA A 146 1.32 5.40 -33.06
CA ALA A 146 1.35 6.44 -34.10
C ALA A 146 0.29 7.54 -33.90
N ALA A 147 -0.79 7.26 -33.16
CA ALA A 147 -1.84 8.23 -32.86
C ALA A 147 -1.48 9.20 -31.72
N LEU A 148 -0.49 8.86 -30.88
CA LEU A 148 -0.07 9.74 -29.79
C LEU A 148 0.71 10.97 -30.31
N PRO A 149 0.48 12.18 -29.77
CA PRO A 149 1.15 13.38 -30.24
C PRO A 149 2.67 13.31 -30.00
N ILE A 150 3.46 13.69 -31.00
CA ILE A 150 4.93 13.81 -30.86
C ILE A 150 5.25 14.77 -29.72
N GLY A 151 6.14 14.36 -28.81
CA GLY A 151 6.53 15.13 -27.62
C GLY A 151 5.57 15.03 -26.42
N SER A 152 4.50 14.22 -26.52
CA SER A 152 3.62 13.95 -25.37
C SER A 152 4.16 12.85 -24.45
N VAL A 153 4.76 11.80 -25.02
CA VAL A 153 5.41 10.71 -24.30
C VAL A 153 6.73 11.20 -23.70
N ALA A 154 6.87 11.06 -22.38
CA ALA A 154 8.02 11.53 -21.62
C ALA A 154 8.80 10.40 -20.94
N GLU A 155 8.21 9.21 -20.85
CA GLU A 155 8.78 8.00 -20.26
C GLU A 155 8.15 6.77 -20.89
N ILE A 156 8.90 5.67 -20.97
CA ILE A 156 8.43 4.40 -21.50
C ILE A 156 8.69 3.29 -20.47
N HIS A 157 7.68 2.49 -20.17
CA HIS A 157 7.84 1.27 -19.38
C HIS A 157 7.83 0.02 -20.26
N LEU A 158 8.61 -0.96 -19.83
CA LEU A 158 8.76 -2.27 -20.46
C LEU A 158 8.63 -3.35 -19.41
N ALA A 159 7.82 -4.36 -19.69
CA ALA A 159 7.68 -5.50 -18.80
C ALA A 159 7.29 -6.77 -19.56
N GLY A 160 7.24 -7.89 -18.83
CA GLY A 160 6.70 -9.16 -19.32
C GLY A 160 5.24 -9.36 -18.89
N HIS A 161 4.53 -10.20 -19.62
CA HIS A 161 3.14 -10.58 -19.36
C HIS A 161 2.97 -12.10 -19.33
N LEU A 162 1.83 -12.54 -18.79
CA LEU A 162 1.46 -13.94 -18.68
C LEU A 162 0.36 -14.25 -19.69
N GLU A 163 0.54 -15.28 -20.49
CA GLU A 163 -0.51 -15.78 -21.36
C GLU A 163 -1.42 -16.76 -20.58
N THR A 164 -2.73 -16.47 -20.56
CA THR A 164 -3.73 -17.35 -19.94
C THR A 164 -4.77 -17.77 -20.98
N PRO A 165 -5.56 -18.83 -20.72
CA PRO A 165 -6.67 -19.20 -21.60
C PRO A 165 -7.74 -18.11 -21.79
N LEU A 166 -7.77 -17.09 -20.93
CA LEU A 166 -8.76 -16.00 -20.96
C LEU A 166 -8.27 -14.75 -21.69
N ALA A 167 -6.99 -14.40 -21.50
CA ALA A 167 -6.38 -13.15 -21.92
C ALA A 167 -4.86 -13.17 -21.66
N LEU A 168 -4.14 -12.24 -22.27
CA LEU A 168 -2.87 -11.80 -21.70
C LEU A 168 -3.14 -11.05 -20.40
N VAL A 169 -2.44 -11.44 -19.35
CA VAL A 169 -2.51 -10.84 -18.02
C VAL A 169 -1.19 -10.14 -17.77
N ASP A 170 -1.32 -8.88 -17.45
CA ASP A 170 -0.20 -8.13 -16.96
C ASP A 170 0.15 -8.57 -15.53
N HIS A 171 1.34 -9.14 -15.37
CA HIS A 171 1.80 -9.72 -14.11
C HIS A 171 3.23 -9.31 -13.74
N HIS A 172 3.93 -8.59 -14.63
CA HIS A 172 5.30 -8.10 -14.45
C HIS A 172 6.27 -9.09 -13.78
N GLY A 173 6.10 -10.40 -14.03
CA GLY A 173 6.89 -11.48 -13.42
C GLY A 173 7.72 -12.25 -14.43
N ALA A 174 7.89 -11.69 -15.63
CA ALA A 174 8.59 -12.34 -16.73
C ALA A 174 9.50 -11.34 -17.47
N ALA A 175 10.47 -11.90 -18.20
CA ALA A 175 11.29 -11.11 -19.11
C ALA A 175 10.44 -10.43 -20.20
N VAL A 176 10.93 -9.30 -20.72
CA VAL A 176 10.20 -8.53 -21.73
C VAL A 176 10.09 -9.35 -23.01
N ALA A 177 8.87 -9.58 -23.48
CA ALA A 177 8.60 -10.40 -24.66
C ALA A 177 9.07 -9.69 -25.95
N GLU A 178 9.50 -10.46 -26.97
CA GLU A 178 9.96 -9.89 -28.25
C GLU A 178 8.92 -8.97 -28.95
N PRO A 179 7.61 -9.25 -28.94
CA PRO A 179 6.61 -8.30 -29.47
C PRO A 179 6.62 -6.94 -28.74
N VAL A 180 6.92 -6.93 -27.43
CA VAL A 180 7.04 -5.70 -26.63
C VAL A 180 8.32 -4.95 -27.02
N TRP A 181 9.44 -5.66 -27.24
CA TRP A 181 10.66 -5.05 -27.78
C TRP A 181 10.46 -4.42 -29.17
N ASP A 182 9.64 -5.04 -30.02
CA ASP A 182 9.30 -4.50 -31.34
C ASP A 182 8.45 -3.23 -31.27
N LEU A 183 7.54 -3.16 -30.31
CA LEU A 183 6.75 -1.96 -30.03
C LEU A 183 7.59 -0.87 -29.35
N TYR A 184 8.56 -1.24 -28.51
CA TYR A 184 9.53 -0.29 -27.94
C TYR A 184 10.31 0.42 -29.05
N ARG A 185 10.83 -0.34 -30.02
CA ARG A 185 11.47 0.26 -31.21
C ARG A 185 10.52 1.17 -31.98
N ALA A 186 9.25 0.80 -32.12
CA ALA A 186 8.25 1.63 -32.79
C ALA A 186 7.98 2.94 -32.02
N ALA A 187 7.89 2.89 -30.68
CA ALA A 187 7.74 4.07 -29.84
C ALA A 187 8.95 5.00 -29.96
N LEU A 188 10.18 4.46 -29.89
CA LEU A 188 11.40 5.24 -30.07
C LEU A 188 11.52 5.89 -31.46
N GLN A 189 11.00 5.25 -32.50
CA GLN A 189 10.90 5.84 -33.85
C GLN A 189 10.00 7.09 -33.87
N CYS A 190 8.94 7.10 -33.07
CA CYS A 190 7.98 8.21 -33.00
C CYS A 190 8.44 9.33 -32.05
N PHE A 191 9.00 8.97 -30.89
CA PHE A 191 9.21 9.90 -29.78
C PHE A 191 10.68 10.18 -29.47
N GLY A 192 11.61 9.44 -30.07
CA GLY A 192 13.03 9.51 -29.74
C GLY A 192 13.38 8.84 -28.41
N ARG A 193 14.62 9.04 -27.97
CA ARG A 193 15.23 8.42 -26.78
C ARG A 193 14.76 9.06 -25.47
N VAL A 194 13.50 8.83 -25.12
CA VAL A 194 12.96 9.15 -23.78
C VAL A 194 13.52 8.18 -22.72
N PRO A 195 13.53 8.56 -21.42
CA PRO A 195 13.81 7.63 -20.33
C PRO A 195 12.95 6.36 -20.43
N SER A 196 13.56 5.22 -20.14
CA SER A 196 12.89 3.92 -20.17
C SER A 196 13.17 3.14 -18.88
N LEU A 197 12.13 2.51 -18.34
CA LEU A 197 12.20 1.63 -17.17
C LEU A 197 11.81 0.20 -17.58
N VAL A 198 12.52 -0.80 -17.05
CA VAL A 198 12.10 -2.21 -17.13
C VAL A 198 11.51 -2.59 -15.78
N GLU A 199 10.24 -2.96 -15.75
CA GLU A 199 9.46 -3.22 -14.53
C GLU A 199 9.32 -4.71 -14.23
N TRP A 200 9.56 -5.06 -12.96
CA TRP A 200 9.42 -6.41 -12.42
C TRP A 200 8.84 -6.34 -11.00
N ASP A 201 7.60 -6.80 -10.84
CA ASP A 201 6.83 -6.68 -9.59
C ASP A 201 6.56 -8.05 -8.92
N ALA A 202 6.79 -9.14 -9.66
CA ALA A 202 6.63 -10.50 -9.18
C ALA A 202 7.82 -11.38 -9.61
N ASP A 203 8.03 -12.50 -8.92
CA ASP A 203 8.99 -13.55 -9.31
C ASP A 203 10.42 -13.05 -9.67
N LEU A 204 10.91 -12.02 -8.95
CA LEU A 204 12.16 -11.32 -9.23
C LEU A 204 13.32 -12.26 -9.59
N PRO A 205 14.07 -12.00 -10.68
CA PRO A 205 15.12 -12.87 -11.13
C PRO A 205 16.40 -12.54 -10.33
N PRO A 206 17.49 -13.28 -10.54
CA PRO A 206 18.80 -12.80 -10.11
C PRO A 206 19.09 -11.41 -10.70
N LEU A 207 19.83 -10.60 -9.95
CA LEU A 207 20.20 -9.22 -10.33
C LEU A 207 20.79 -9.11 -11.75
N ASP A 208 21.61 -10.08 -12.15
CA ASP A 208 22.21 -10.11 -13.49
C ASP A 208 21.15 -10.18 -14.61
N GLY A 209 19.99 -10.81 -14.36
CA GLY A 209 18.87 -10.83 -15.28
C GLY A 209 18.21 -9.47 -15.44
N LEU A 210 17.97 -8.76 -14.33
CA LEU A 210 17.43 -7.39 -14.35
C LEU A 210 18.37 -6.44 -15.10
N LEU A 211 19.67 -6.52 -14.82
CA LEU A 211 20.69 -5.68 -15.46
C LEU A 211 20.81 -5.97 -16.96
N ALA A 212 20.63 -7.22 -17.39
CA ALA A 212 20.68 -7.59 -18.79
C ALA A 212 19.51 -6.99 -19.60
N GLU A 213 18.28 -7.02 -19.07
CA GLU A 213 17.11 -6.41 -19.72
C GLU A 213 17.26 -4.88 -19.79
N ALA A 214 17.71 -4.24 -18.71
CA ALA A 214 18.00 -2.80 -18.70
C ALA A 214 19.09 -2.42 -19.71
N ALA A 215 20.17 -3.21 -19.82
CA ALA A 215 21.23 -2.99 -20.81
C ALA A 215 20.72 -3.18 -22.25
N LYS A 216 19.79 -4.12 -22.48
CA LYS A 216 19.14 -4.30 -23.79
C LYS A 216 18.29 -3.08 -24.16
N ALA A 217 17.52 -2.54 -23.20
CA ALA A 217 16.73 -1.33 -23.42
C ALA A 217 17.62 -0.14 -23.77
N GLU A 218 18.71 0.09 -23.03
CA GLU A 218 19.68 1.17 -23.28
C GLU A 218 20.37 1.02 -24.65
N ALA A 219 20.80 -0.20 -25.00
CA ALA A 219 21.45 -0.47 -26.28
C ALA A 219 20.52 -0.15 -27.46
N ILE A 220 19.25 -0.56 -27.39
CA ILE A 220 18.25 -0.22 -28.40
C ILE A 220 18.01 1.29 -28.43
N ALA A 221 17.87 1.94 -27.27
CA ALA A 221 17.58 3.36 -27.16
C ALA A 221 18.68 4.24 -27.77
N CYS A 222 19.95 3.83 -27.64
CA CYS A 222 21.11 4.52 -28.20
C CYS A 222 21.11 4.64 -29.73
N ASP A 223 20.35 3.81 -30.43
CA ASP A 223 20.21 3.88 -31.90
C ASP A 223 19.27 5.03 -32.35
N TYR A 224 18.57 5.67 -31.41
CA TYR A 224 17.56 6.70 -31.69
C TYR A 224 18.01 8.10 -31.20
N PRO A 225 17.60 9.17 -31.91
CA PRO A 225 17.95 10.53 -31.50
C PRO A 225 17.30 10.89 -30.16
N PRO A 226 17.82 11.90 -29.43
CA PRO A 226 17.13 12.43 -28.26
C PRO A 226 15.71 12.90 -28.61
N PRO A 227 14.79 12.92 -27.64
CA PRO A 227 13.41 13.28 -27.89
C PRO A 227 13.34 14.73 -28.37
N PRO A 228 12.38 15.07 -29.25
CA PRO A 228 12.14 16.45 -29.62
C PRO A 228 11.84 17.27 -28.36
N ALA A 229 12.31 18.53 -28.33
CA ALA A 229 12.16 19.39 -27.16
C ALA A 229 10.69 19.45 -26.70
N ALA A 230 10.42 18.95 -25.50
CA ALA A 230 9.08 18.95 -24.94
C ALA A 230 8.58 20.39 -24.70
N ALA A 231 7.27 20.60 -24.83
CA ALA A 231 6.62 21.81 -24.35
C ALA A 231 6.64 21.80 -22.81
N ALA A 232 7.76 22.20 -22.23
CA ALA A 232 8.00 22.21 -20.79
C ALA A 232 7.37 23.45 -20.13
N GLN A 233 6.05 23.56 -20.12
CA GLN A 233 5.36 24.51 -19.25
C GLN A 233 4.06 23.91 -18.72
N VAL A 234 3.98 23.77 -17.39
CA VAL A 234 2.70 23.68 -16.70
C VAL A 234 2.01 25.03 -16.90
N ALA A 235 1.07 25.10 -17.84
CA ALA A 235 0.27 26.30 -17.99
C ALA A 235 -0.60 26.46 -16.73
N ALA A 236 -0.70 27.67 -16.20
CA ALA A 236 -1.69 27.98 -15.17
C ALA A 236 -3.09 27.89 -15.80
N VAL A 237 -3.74 26.73 -15.67
CA VAL A 237 -5.11 26.52 -16.16
C VAL A 237 -6.08 26.89 -15.04
N ALA A 238 -7.06 27.74 -15.34
CA ALA A 238 -8.13 28.02 -14.39
C ALA A 238 -8.89 26.72 -14.07
N PRO A 239 -9.28 26.48 -12.81
CA PRO A 239 -9.95 25.25 -12.42
C PRO A 239 -11.21 25.02 -13.26
N ARG A 240 -11.30 23.83 -13.84
CA ARG A 240 -12.46 23.39 -14.63
C ARG A 240 -13.63 23.12 -13.68
N ALA A 241 -14.84 23.53 -14.07
CA ALA A 241 -16.03 23.20 -13.30
C ALA A 241 -16.31 21.70 -13.38
N LEU A 242 -16.46 21.05 -12.22
CA LEU A 242 -16.75 19.63 -12.14
C LEU A 242 -18.20 19.37 -12.57
N VAL A 243 -18.38 18.55 -13.59
CA VAL A 243 -19.71 18.09 -14.02
C VAL A 243 -19.94 16.73 -13.39
N ALA A 244 -20.84 16.68 -12.40
CA ALA A 244 -21.24 15.41 -11.81
C ALA A 244 -21.96 14.56 -12.86
N ASP A 245 -21.37 13.41 -13.22
CA ASP A 245 -21.98 12.43 -14.13
C ASP A 245 -22.45 11.22 -13.31
N THR A 246 -23.78 11.12 -13.16
CA THR A 246 -24.40 10.01 -12.44
C THR A 246 -24.24 8.68 -13.15
N ALA A 247 -24.13 8.66 -14.49
CA ALA A 247 -23.98 7.44 -15.26
C ALA A 247 -22.59 6.82 -15.10
N LEU A 248 -21.53 7.64 -15.00
CA LEU A 248 -20.18 7.13 -14.72
C LEU A 248 -20.09 6.55 -13.31
N ALA A 249 -20.66 7.24 -12.31
CA ALA A 249 -20.72 6.74 -10.94
C ALA A 249 -21.54 5.43 -10.83
N GLU A 250 -22.69 5.35 -11.51
CA GLU A 250 -23.50 4.12 -11.55
C GLU A 250 -22.75 2.96 -12.20
N LEU A 251 -22.00 3.21 -13.28
CA LEU A 251 -21.19 2.18 -13.93
C LEU A 251 -20.14 1.62 -12.97
N GLN A 252 -19.39 2.50 -12.29
CA GLN A 252 -18.36 2.09 -11.33
C GLN A 252 -18.96 1.32 -10.15
N GLN A 253 -20.12 1.76 -9.64
CA GLN A 253 -20.84 1.05 -8.58
C GLN A 253 -21.26 -0.37 -9.00
N ARG A 254 -21.81 -0.52 -10.21
CA ARG A 254 -22.15 -1.85 -10.77
C ARG A 254 -20.90 -2.70 -10.96
N PHE A 255 -19.80 -2.10 -11.43
CA PHE A 255 -18.53 -2.78 -11.60
C PHE A 255 -18.00 -3.32 -10.27
N GLY A 256 -17.85 -2.46 -9.26
CA GLY A 256 -17.39 -2.88 -7.94
C GLY A 256 -18.33 -3.88 -7.27
N ALA A 257 -19.65 -3.75 -7.43
CA ALA A 257 -20.60 -4.74 -6.92
C ALA A 257 -20.38 -6.13 -7.54
N ALA A 258 -20.10 -6.20 -8.85
CA ALA A 258 -19.80 -7.44 -9.57
C ALA A 258 -18.45 -8.07 -9.17
N LEU A 259 -17.51 -7.30 -8.63
CA LEU A 259 -16.26 -7.84 -8.07
C LEU A 259 -16.52 -8.60 -6.77
N PHE A 260 -17.39 -8.10 -5.91
CA PHE A 260 -17.68 -8.71 -4.60
C PHE A 260 -18.73 -9.82 -4.68
N ASP A 261 -19.72 -9.68 -5.56
CA ASP A 261 -20.82 -10.62 -5.74
C ASP A 261 -21.04 -10.95 -7.21
N ARG A 262 -20.71 -12.19 -7.61
CA ARG A 262 -20.90 -12.69 -8.98
C ARG A 262 -22.34 -12.58 -9.47
N ARG A 263 -23.34 -12.58 -8.58
CA ARG A 263 -24.75 -12.41 -8.97
C ARG A 263 -25.03 -11.03 -9.58
N GLN A 264 -24.19 -10.03 -9.28
CA GLN A 264 -24.32 -8.68 -9.81
C GLN A 264 -23.73 -8.54 -11.23
N GLU A 265 -23.02 -9.55 -11.75
CA GLU A 265 -22.47 -9.52 -13.11
C GLU A 265 -23.54 -9.29 -14.18
N ALA A 266 -24.75 -9.85 -13.98
CA ALA A 266 -25.86 -9.70 -14.91
C ALA A 266 -26.27 -8.22 -15.11
N THR A 267 -26.00 -7.35 -14.14
CA THR A 267 -26.30 -5.90 -14.22
C THR A 267 -25.24 -5.13 -14.99
N LEU A 268 -24.02 -5.67 -15.06
CA LEU A 268 -22.87 -5.07 -15.74
C LEU A 268 -22.71 -5.58 -17.16
N GLN A 269 -23.05 -6.85 -17.42
CA GLN A 269 -22.89 -7.51 -18.72
C GLN A 269 -23.46 -6.73 -19.92
N PRO A 270 -24.64 -6.07 -19.84
CA PRO A 270 -25.16 -5.27 -20.96
C PRO A 270 -24.31 -4.03 -21.30
N LEU A 271 -23.43 -3.60 -20.39
CA LEU A 271 -22.57 -2.42 -20.55
C LEU A 271 -21.18 -2.79 -21.10
N LEU A 272 -20.78 -4.06 -20.99
CA LEU A 272 -19.50 -4.55 -21.45
C LEU A 272 -19.53 -4.89 -22.94
N ALA A 273 -18.41 -4.60 -23.61
CA ALA A 273 -18.15 -5.08 -24.97
C ALA A 273 -18.03 -6.62 -25.00
N GLU A 274 -17.94 -7.18 -26.21
CA GLU A 274 -17.83 -8.63 -26.40
C GLU A 274 -16.61 -9.20 -25.67
N GLY A 275 -16.74 -10.40 -25.10
CA GLY A 275 -15.68 -11.05 -24.30
C GLY A 275 -15.51 -10.51 -22.87
N GLY A 276 -16.08 -9.35 -22.53
CA GLY A 276 -15.80 -8.69 -21.23
C GLY A 276 -16.29 -9.44 -20.00
N ALA A 277 -17.44 -10.13 -20.06
CA ALA A 277 -18.03 -10.81 -18.91
C ALA A 277 -17.12 -11.94 -18.36
N GLY A 278 -16.48 -12.71 -19.24
CA GLY A 278 -15.56 -13.78 -18.83
C GLY A 278 -14.29 -13.24 -18.16
N ARG A 279 -13.84 -12.06 -18.59
CA ARG A 279 -12.62 -11.41 -18.09
C ARG A 279 -12.79 -10.67 -16.76
N LEU A 280 -14.02 -10.47 -16.28
CA LEU A 280 -14.26 -9.99 -14.90
C LEU A 280 -13.68 -10.90 -13.82
N ALA A 281 -13.49 -12.18 -14.13
CA ALA A 281 -12.83 -13.11 -13.22
C ALA A 281 -11.38 -12.70 -12.90
N LEU A 282 -10.70 -12.01 -13.82
CA LEU A 282 -9.32 -11.54 -13.63
C LEU A 282 -9.25 -10.47 -12.53
N TYR A 283 -10.08 -9.43 -12.59
CA TYR A 283 -10.15 -8.39 -11.54
C TYR A 283 -10.51 -8.96 -10.16
N ARG A 284 -11.40 -9.96 -10.10
CA ARG A 284 -11.68 -10.64 -8.81
C ARG A 284 -10.51 -11.47 -8.30
N GLY A 285 -9.76 -12.06 -9.22
CA GLY A 285 -8.49 -12.73 -8.94
C GLY A 285 -7.51 -11.75 -8.32
N ASN A 286 -7.28 -10.60 -8.97
CA ASN A 286 -6.40 -9.53 -8.49
C ASN A 286 -6.80 -9.05 -7.10
N LEU A 287 -8.08 -8.75 -6.89
CA LEU A 287 -8.61 -8.33 -5.59
C LEU A 287 -8.34 -9.36 -4.49
N SER A 288 -8.63 -10.64 -4.76
CA SER A 288 -8.40 -11.71 -3.79
C SER A 288 -6.91 -11.92 -3.52
N ALA A 289 -6.08 -11.87 -4.56
CA ALA A 289 -4.62 -12.00 -4.45
C ALA A 289 -4.00 -10.84 -3.67
N GLY A 290 -4.49 -9.61 -3.86
CA GLY A 290 -4.09 -8.44 -3.09
C GLY A 290 -4.37 -8.59 -1.60
N TRP A 291 -5.57 -9.09 -1.25
CA TRP A 291 -5.91 -9.40 0.15
C TRP A 291 -5.03 -10.51 0.73
N GLU A 292 -4.78 -11.58 -0.04
CA GLU A 292 -3.96 -12.70 0.40
C GLU A 292 -2.50 -12.28 0.64
N ARG A 293 -1.97 -11.37 -0.19
CA ARG A 293 -0.64 -10.77 0.00
C ARG A 293 -0.59 -9.93 1.28
N ALA A 294 -1.48 -8.92 1.38
CA ALA A 294 -1.50 -8.00 2.51
C ALA A 294 -1.69 -8.71 3.86
N LEU A 295 -2.65 -9.64 3.95
CA LEU A 295 -2.87 -10.40 5.18
C LEU A 295 -1.80 -11.48 5.39
N GLY A 296 -1.23 -12.04 4.33
CA GLY A 296 -0.13 -12.99 4.45
C GLY A 296 1.13 -12.38 5.04
N GLU A 297 1.40 -11.10 4.73
CA GLU A 297 2.50 -10.32 5.31
C GLU A 297 2.22 -9.90 6.76
N ALA A 298 0.97 -9.50 7.05
CA ALA A 298 0.58 -9.07 8.40
C ALA A 298 0.36 -10.24 9.39
N TYR A 299 0.01 -11.44 8.91
CA TYR A 299 -0.34 -12.62 9.74
C TYR A 299 0.41 -13.91 9.32
N PRO A 300 1.75 -13.90 9.20
CA PRO A 300 2.51 -15.04 8.71
C PRO A 300 2.46 -16.28 9.61
N VAL A 301 2.37 -16.11 10.94
CA VAL A 301 2.23 -17.22 11.89
C VAL A 301 0.83 -17.80 11.84
N LEU A 302 -0.22 -16.96 11.79
CA LEU A 302 -1.58 -17.45 11.61
C LEU A 302 -1.71 -18.27 10.33
N ARG A 303 -1.12 -17.81 9.22
CA ARG A 303 -1.07 -18.55 7.94
C ARG A 303 -0.41 -19.92 8.10
N GLN A 304 0.71 -20.01 8.82
CA GLN A 304 1.37 -21.29 9.12
C GLN A 304 0.52 -22.21 9.99
N LEU A 305 -0.16 -21.66 11.00
CA LEU A 305 -0.99 -22.42 11.94
C LEU A 305 -2.21 -23.06 11.28
N VAL A 306 -2.91 -22.32 10.43
CA VAL A 306 -4.15 -22.78 9.78
C VAL A 306 -3.91 -23.46 8.44
N GLY A 307 -2.73 -23.23 7.84
CA GLY A 307 -2.35 -23.74 6.52
C GLY A 307 -2.88 -22.88 5.36
N GLU A 308 -2.22 -23.02 4.21
CA GLU A 308 -2.44 -22.20 3.00
C GLU A 308 -3.91 -22.17 2.52
N GLU A 309 -4.54 -23.35 2.40
CA GLU A 309 -5.89 -23.45 1.86
C GLU A 309 -6.93 -22.77 2.76
N PHE A 310 -6.84 -23.02 4.08
CA PHE A 310 -7.74 -22.40 5.05
C PHE A 310 -7.49 -20.90 5.12
N PHE A 311 -6.22 -20.47 5.14
CA PHE A 311 -5.86 -19.05 5.18
C PHE A 311 -6.41 -18.30 3.97
N ALA A 312 -6.24 -18.83 2.76
CA ALA A 312 -6.78 -18.22 1.54
C ALA A 312 -8.32 -18.13 1.58
N GLY A 313 -9.01 -19.17 2.09
CA GLY A 313 -10.45 -19.14 2.31
C GLY A 313 -10.89 -18.09 3.33
N LEU A 314 -10.17 -17.99 4.44
CA LEU A 314 -10.38 -17.04 5.54
C LEU A 314 -10.19 -15.59 5.06
N VAL A 315 -9.12 -15.30 4.33
CA VAL A 315 -8.83 -13.98 3.76
C VAL A 315 -9.93 -13.53 2.82
N ARG A 316 -10.39 -14.42 1.90
CA ARG A 316 -11.49 -14.09 0.98
C ARG A 316 -12.81 -13.84 1.72
N ALA A 317 -13.06 -14.54 2.84
CA ALA A 317 -14.23 -14.29 3.67
C ALA A 317 -14.14 -12.93 4.38
N TYR A 318 -12.97 -12.61 4.95
CA TYR A 318 -12.71 -11.33 5.60
C TYR A 318 -12.82 -10.16 4.62
N GLY A 319 -12.14 -10.21 3.47
CA GLY A 319 -12.14 -9.09 2.52
C GLY A 319 -13.52 -8.75 1.96
N LYS A 320 -14.44 -9.72 1.93
CA LYS A 320 -15.85 -9.46 1.61
C LYS A 320 -16.66 -8.90 2.78
N ALA A 321 -16.37 -9.32 4.00
CA ALA A 321 -17.09 -8.89 5.20
C ALA A 321 -16.63 -7.50 5.68
N ALA A 322 -15.35 -7.18 5.50
CA ALA A 322 -14.69 -5.94 5.90
C ALA A 322 -13.86 -5.39 4.72
N PRO A 323 -14.51 -4.86 3.66
CA PRO A 323 -13.81 -4.28 2.52
C PRO A 323 -12.94 -3.10 2.97
N SER A 324 -11.77 -2.93 2.34
CA SER A 324 -10.87 -1.83 2.67
C SER A 324 -11.58 -0.49 2.53
N GLN A 325 -11.29 0.42 3.46
CA GLN A 325 -11.68 1.83 3.38
C GLN A 325 -10.48 2.72 3.04
N ASP A 326 -9.29 2.13 2.98
CA ASP A 326 -8.01 2.81 2.84
C ASP A 326 -7.28 2.37 1.55
N PRO A 327 -6.73 3.30 0.76
CA PRO A 327 -5.84 2.95 -0.34
C PRO A 327 -4.59 2.19 0.14
N ASP A 328 -4.11 2.44 1.35
CA ASP A 328 -2.98 1.71 1.94
C ASP A 328 -3.44 0.38 2.54
N LEU A 329 -2.98 -0.71 1.91
CA LEU A 329 -3.28 -2.07 2.37
C LEU A 329 -2.52 -2.45 3.65
N ALA A 330 -1.53 -1.67 4.08
CA ALA A 330 -0.87 -1.89 5.36
C ALA A 330 -1.85 -1.81 6.54
N GLY A 331 -2.93 -1.02 6.41
CA GLY A 331 -4.02 -0.91 7.39
C GLY A 331 -5.08 -2.01 7.30
N PHE A 332 -5.09 -2.82 6.23
CA PHE A 332 -6.22 -3.70 5.88
C PHE A 332 -6.52 -4.78 6.94
N GLY A 333 -5.50 -5.24 7.66
CA GLY A 333 -5.64 -6.28 8.69
C GLY A 333 -6.32 -5.84 9.99
N ALA A 334 -6.53 -4.55 10.24
CA ALA A 334 -6.87 -4.04 11.56
C ALA A 334 -8.07 -4.71 12.26
N GLN A 335 -9.08 -5.16 11.52
CA GLN A 335 -10.29 -5.78 12.06
C GLN A 335 -10.25 -7.32 12.04
N PHE A 336 -9.15 -7.92 11.56
CA PHE A 336 -9.07 -9.36 11.28
C PHE A 336 -9.21 -10.22 12.54
N ALA A 337 -8.60 -9.82 13.65
CA ALA A 337 -8.75 -10.52 14.93
C ALA A 337 -10.21 -10.50 15.43
N GLY A 338 -10.88 -9.34 15.32
CA GLY A 338 -12.31 -9.21 15.70
C GLY A 338 -13.23 -10.02 14.79
N PHE A 339 -12.90 -10.12 13.50
CA PHE A 339 -13.58 -11.02 12.57
C PHE A 339 -13.42 -12.48 12.98
N LEU A 340 -12.21 -12.89 13.40
CA LEU A 340 -11.93 -14.25 13.85
C LEU A 340 -12.70 -14.65 15.12
N ASP A 341 -12.97 -13.71 16.03
CA ASP A 341 -13.80 -13.98 17.23
C ASP A 341 -15.19 -14.52 16.86
N GLY A 342 -15.76 -14.04 15.74
CA GLY A 342 -17.08 -14.44 15.24
C GLY A 342 -17.07 -15.47 14.12
N PHE A 343 -15.89 -15.90 13.65
CA PHE A 343 -15.77 -16.77 12.48
C PHE A 343 -15.97 -18.23 12.87
N ALA A 344 -17.18 -18.76 12.63
CA ALA A 344 -17.56 -20.11 13.05
C ALA A 344 -16.57 -21.23 12.68
N PRO A 345 -15.93 -21.24 11.48
CA PRO A 345 -14.90 -22.24 11.16
C PRO A 345 -13.64 -22.20 12.05
N ALA A 346 -13.34 -21.08 12.70
CA ALA A 346 -12.20 -20.94 13.62
C ALA A 346 -12.57 -21.25 15.09
N ALA A 347 -13.85 -21.47 15.42
CA ALA A 347 -14.32 -21.70 16.79
C ALA A 347 -13.60 -22.84 17.57
N PRO A 348 -13.17 -23.96 16.93
CA PRO A 348 -12.39 -25.00 17.62
C PRO A 348 -11.00 -24.55 18.10
N TYR A 349 -10.50 -23.40 17.64
CA TYR A 349 -9.16 -22.89 17.93
C TYR A 349 -9.25 -21.48 18.55
N PRO A 350 -9.71 -21.37 19.82
CA PRO A 350 -10.03 -20.09 20.45
C PRO A 350 -8.82 -19.17 20.72
N TYR A 351 -7.60 -19.64 20.48
CA TYR A 351 -6.37 -18.85 20.58
C TYR A 351 -6.02 -18.10 19.29
N LEU A 352 -6.60 -18.46 18.14
CA LEU A 352 -6.28 -17.81 16.86
C LEU A 352 -6.57 -16.29 16.86
N PRO A 353 -7.67 -15.79 17.44
CA PRO A 353 -7.89 -14.34 17.54
C PRO A 353 -6.79 -13.63 18.34
N ASP A 354 -6.31 -14.21 19.45
CA ASP A 354 -5.24 -13.60 20.26
C ASP A 354 -3.88 -13.65 19.53
N VAL A 355 -3.60 -14.71 18.76
CA VAL A 355 -2.43 -14.75 17.85
C VAL A 355 -2.53 -13.63 16.81
N ALA A 356 -3.70 -13.43 16.20
CA ALA A 356 -3.91 -12.34 15.25
C ALA A 356 -3.75 -10.96 15.90
N ARG A 357 -4.18 -10.76 17.16
CA ARG A 357 -3.93 -9.50 17.90
C ARG A 357 -2.44 -9.23 18.09
N LEU A 358 -1.68 -10.26 18.48
CA LEU A 358 -0.23 -10.16 18.62
C LEU A 358 0.45 -9.84 17.29
N GLU A 359 0.14 -10.59 16.22
CA GLU A 359 0.73 -10.36 14.90
C GLU A 359 0.39 -8.98 14.34
N TRP A 360 -0.84 -8.49 14.59
CA TRP A 360 -1.19 -7.13 14.21
C TRP A 360 -0.32 -6.09 14.92
N MET A 361 0.01 -6.29 16.20
CA MET A 361 0.94 -5.39 16.89
C MET A 361 2.37 -5.51 16.35
N VAL A 362 2.81 -6.71 15.96
CA VAL A 362 4.11 -6.92 15.30
C VAL A 362 4.16 -6.18 13.95
N HIS A 363 3.12 -6.32 13.13
CA HIS A 363 2.96 -5.62 11.85
C HIS A 363 3.03 -4.09 12.03
N ARG A 364 2.24 -3.55 12.98
CA ARG A 364 2.27 -2.11 13.29
C ARG A 364 3.62 -1.65 13.83
N ALA A 365 4.29 -2.46 14.65
CA ALA A 365 5.61 -2.14 15.16
C ALA A 365 6.66 -2.05 14.04
N HIS A 366 6.53 -2.89 12.99
CA HIS A 366 7.41 -2.85 11.82
C HIS A 366 7.27 -1.53 11.04
N LEU A 367 6.03 -1.04 10.90
CA LEU A 367 5.69 0.17 10.15
C LEU A 367 5.72 1.46 10.98
N ALA A 368 5.92 1.37 12.30
CA ALA A 368 5.92 2.52 13.18
C ALA A 368 6.96 3.58 12.75
N PRO A 369 6.69 4.89 12.92
CA PRO A 369 7.66 5.94 12.63
C PRO A 369 9.00 5.69 13.32
N ASP A 370 10.09 5.99 12.63
CA ASP A 370 11.43 5.90 13.21
C ASP A 370 11.60 6.95 14.32
N ALA A 371 12.08 6.52 15.47
CA ALA A 371 12.55 7.42 16.53
C ALA A 371 13.88 6.91 17.10
N PRO A 372 14.89 7.79 17.31
CA PRO A 372 16.13 7.36 17.93
C PRO A 372 15.85 6.90 19.37
N PRO A 373 16.33 5.71 19.78
CA PRO A 373 16.16 5.27 21.16
C PRO A 373 16.97 6.15 22.10
N LEU A 374 16.44 6.39 23.30
CA LEU A 374 17.16 7.11 24.34
C LEU A 374 18.16 6.17 25.02
N GLY A 375 19.42 6.61 25.17
CA GLY A 375 20.44 5.86 25.91
C GLY A 375 20.33 6.02 27.43
N LEU A 376 20.86 5.07 28.19
CA LEU A 376 20.88 5.10 29.67
C LEU A 376 21.68 6.30 30.23
N ASP A 377 22.62 6.82 29.44
CA ASP A 377 23.39 8.02 29.77
C ASP A 377 22.50 9.25 29.98
N ALA A 378 21.32 9.29 29.34
CA ALA A 378 20.33 10.34 29.56
C ALA A 378 19.79 10.37 31.00
N LEU A 379 19.78 9.22 31.69
CA LEU A 379 19.34 9.13 33.07
C LEU A 379 20.45 9.49 34.08
N ALA A 380 21.72 9.39 33.69
CA ALA A 380 22.86 9.60 34.59
C ALA A 380 22.92 11.02 35.17
N ALA A 381 22.31 12.00 34.51
CA ALA A 381 22.25 13.39 34.95
C ALA A 381 21.02 13.72 35.82
N MET A 382 20.11 12.77 36.07
CA MET A 382 18.88 12.98 36.82
C MET A 382 19.08 12.70 38.31
N THR A 383 18.50 13.53 39.18
CA THR A 383 18.39 13.20 40.61
C THR A 383 17.29 12.17 40.83
N PRO A 384 17.29 11.42 41.95
CA PRO A 384 16.23 10.46 42.25
C PRO A 384 14.83 11.07 42.20
N GLU A 385 14.63 12.28 42.72
CA GLU A 385 13.34 12.98 42.74
C GLU A 385 12.89 13.39 41.33
N ARG A 386 13.85 13.74 40.46
CA ARG A 386 13.56 14.08 39.06
C ARG A 386 13.24 12.85 38.24
N LEU A 387 13.90 11.73 38.54
CA LEU A 387 13.62 10.44 37.90
C LEU A 387 12.25 9.94 38.32
N ASP A 388 11.91 9.99 39.61
CA ASP A 388 10.61 9.61 40.16
C ASP A 388 9.44 10.38 39.50
N ALA A 389 9.62 11.68 39.26
CA ALA A 389 8.66 12.54 38.58
C ALA A 389 8.73 12.49 37.03
N ALA A 390 9.67 11.74 36.46
CA ALA A 390 9.87 11.70 35.01
C ALA A 390 8.75 10.92 34.31
N ARG A 391 8.35 11.36 33.12
CA ARG A 391 7.45 10.61 32.24
C ARG A 391 8.25 10.08 31.07
N PHE A 392 8.23 8.76 30.88
CA PHE A 392 8.91 8.12 29.76
C PHE A 392 7.98 8.13 28.55
N ILE A 393 8.48 8.65 27.44
CA ILE A 393 7.80 8.58 26.16
C ILE A 393 8.26 7.28 25.51
N LEU A 394 7.34 6.33 25.38
CA LEU A 394 7.64 5.04 24.77
C LEU A 394 7.91 5.23 23.27
N HIS A 395 8.73 4.36 22.69
CA HIS A 395 8.96 4.35 21.25
C HIS A 395 7.63 4.05 20.52
N PRO A 396 7.33 4.69 19.37
CA PRO A 396 6.07 4.49 18.65
C PRO A 396 5.73 3.04 18.25
N SER A 397 6.73 2.17 18.22
CA SER A 397 6.60 0.72 17.95
C SER A 397 6.21 -0.12 19.17
N VAL A 398 6.18 0.47 20.38
CA VAL A 398 5.89 -0.26 21.60
C VAL A 398 4.40 -0.56 21.69
N ALA A 399 4.07 -1.83 21.89
CA ALA A 399 2.72 -2.28 22.21
C ALA A 399 2.76 -3.36 23.30
N LEU A 400 1.74 -3.35 24.16
CA LEU A 400 1.51 -4.39 25.15
C LEU A 400 0.30 -5.22 24.71
N VAL A 401 0.41 -6.54 24.80
CA VAL A 401 -0.64 -7.48 24.43
C VAL A 401 -0.88 -8.45 25.58
N ASP A 402 -2.06 -8.37 26.17
CA ASP A 402 -2.55 -9.34 27.14
C ASP A 402 -3.31 -10.46 26.44
N SER A 403 -3.03 -11.69 26.84
CA SER A 403 -3.65 -12.87 26.26
C SER A 403 -3.93 -13.93 27.32
N ARG A 404 -5.03 -14.67 27.13
CA ARG A 404 -5.33 -15.86 27.95
C ARG A 404 -4.59 -17.11 27.46
N TRP A 405 -3.95 -17.01 26.31
CA TRP A 405 -3.25 -18.06 25.61
C TRP A 405 -1.76 -17.74 25.45
N ALA A 406 -0.95 -18.77 25.25
CA ALA A 406 0.50 -18.68 25.15
C ALA A 406 0.96 -18.11 23.80
N VAL A 407 0.44 -16.95 23.40
CA VAL A 407 0.61 -16.39 22.05
C VAL A 407 2.05 -15.97 21.76
N ALA A 408 2.78 -15.49 22.77
CA ALA A 408 4.21 -15.19 22.64
C ALA A 408 5.00 -16.47 22.29
N ALA A 409 4.82 -17.55 23.06
CA ALA A 409 5.49 -18.82 22.82
C ALA A 409 5.08 -19.44 21.46
N LEU A 410 3.80 -19.37 21.10
CA LEU A 410 3.31 -19.82 19.79
C LEU A 410 3.97 -19.03 18.65
N TRP A 411 4.00 -17.70 18.74
CA TRP A 411 4.60 -16.84 17.73
C TRP A 411 6.10 -17.09 17.59
N GLN A 412 6.81 -17.19 18.71
CA GLN A 412 8.26 -17.44 18.75
C GLN A 412 8.62 -18.79 18.12
N ALA A 413 7.84 -19.84 18.39
CA ALA A 413 8.06 -21.17 17.84
C ALA A 413 7.93 -21.24 16.30
N HIS A 414 7.23 -20.27 15.69
CA HIS A 414 7.08 -20.15 14.23
C HIS A 414 8.09 -19.20 13.58
N GLN A 415 9.06 -18.69 14.34
CA GLN A 415 10.16 -17.91 13.78
C GLN A 415 11.26 -18.84 13.24
N PRO A 416 12.05 -18.40 12.23
CA PRO A 416 13.21 -19.15 11.77
C PRO A 416 14.18 -19.45 12.92
N GLY A 417 14.41 -20.73 13.21
CA GLY A 417 15.25 -21.18 14.33
C GLY A 417 14.62 -20.97 15.71
N GLY A 418 13.30 -20.79 15.78
CA GLY A 418 12.54 -20.63 17.01
C GLY A 418 12.56 -21.85 17.94
N PRO A 419 12.11 -21.68 19.20
CA PRO A 419 11.98 -22.78 20.15
C PRO A 419 10.94 -23.82 19.71
N ALA A 420 10.87 -24.95 20.42
CA ALA A 420 9.79 -25.90 20.23
C ALA A 420 8.43 -25.28 20.59
N LEU A 421 7.36 -25.80 19.96
CA LEU A 421 5.99 -25.41 20.29
C LEU A 421 5.70 -25.57 21.79
N PRO A 422 4.90 -24.67 22.39
CA PRO A 422 4.55 -24.77 23.79
C PRO A 422 3.78 -26.05 24.07
N THR A 423 4.05 -26.68 25.21
CA THR A 423 3.35 -27.90 25.66
C THR A 423 1.88 -27.63 26.00
N ARG A 424 1.55 -26.38 26.34
CA ARG A 424 0.22 -25.89 26.67
C ARG A 424 -0.04 -24.56 25.99
N VAL A 425 -1.14 -24.48 25.25
CA VAL A 425 -1.60 -23.23 24.63
C VAL A 425 -2.46 -22.41 25.58
N ASP A 426 -3.06 -23.03 26.59
CA ASP A 426 -3.95 -22.47 27.60
C ASP A 426 -3.19 -21.89 28.80
N ALA A 427 -2.18 -21.07 28.52
CA ALA A 427 -1.42 -20.35 29.54
C ALA A 427 -1.50 -18.84 29.26
N PRO A 428 -1.94 -18.01 30.23
CA PRO A 428 -2.00 -16.58 30.04
C PRO A 428 -0.59 -15.99 29.95
N CYS A 429 -0.43 -14.95 29.14
CA CYS A 429 0.81 -14.19 29.07
C CYS A 429 0.54 -12.71 28.79
N THR A 430 1.51 -11.88 29.18
CA THR A 430 1.58 -10.46 28.80
C THR A 430 2.81 -10.27 27.95
N VAL A 431 2.65 -9.60 26.81
CA VAL A 431 3.68 -9.55 25.78
C VAL A 431 4.04 -8.10 25.45
N LEU A 432 5.32 -7.79 25.49
CA LEU A 432 5.90 -6.58 24.91
C LEU A 432 6.27 -6.84 23.46
N VAL A 433 5.73 -6.00 22.58
CA VAL A 433 6.18 -5.86 21.19
C VAL A 433 6.97 -4.56 21.09
N VAL A 434 8.20 -4.62 20.55
CA VAL A 434 9.04 -3.44 20.35
C VAL A 434 9.93 -3.61 19.13
N ARG A 435 10.14 -2.54 18.36
CA ARG A 435 11.08 -2.53 17.22
C ARG A 435 12.42 -1.94 17.62
N ARG A 436 13.50 -2.72 17.42
CA ARG A 436 14.90 -2.28 17.57
C ARG A 436 15.58 -2.22 16.20
N GLY A 437 15.84 -1.01 15.72
CA GLY A 437 16.27 -0.80 14.34
C GLY A 437 15.17 -1.29 13.38
N TRP A 438 15.47 -2.30 12.57
CA TRP A 438 14.50 -2.88 11.61
C TRP A 438 13.88 -4.19 12.10
N ARG A 439 14.23 -4.66 13.31
CA ARG A 439 13.77 -5.95 13.83
C ARG A 439 12.75 -5.74 14.94
N VAL A 440 11.58 -6.37 14.79
CA VAL A 440 10.59 -6.45 15.86
C VAL A 440 10.95 -7.59 16.80
N GLU A 441 10.91 -7.31 18.10
CA GLU A 441 11.08 -8.27 19.18
C GLU A 441 9.74 -8.49 19.89
N VAL A 442 9.47 -9.74 20.24
CA VAL A 442 8.28 -10.18 20.99
C VAL A 442 8.78 -10.84 22.27
N VAL A 443 8.49 -10.21 23.40
CA VAL A 443 9.05 -10.57 24.71
C VAL A 443 7.90 -10.81 25.69
N GLU A 444 7.89 -11.97 26.35
CA GLU A 444 6.96 -12.23 27.44
C GLU A 444 7.45 -11.51 28.69
N LEU A 445 6.54 -10.78 29.34
CA LEU A 445 6.79 -10.01 30.55
C LEU A 445 6.31 -10.79 31.77
N ASP A 446 7.00 -10.62 32.90
CA ASP A 446 6.42 -10.98 34.18
C ASP A 446 5.37 -9.94 34.62
N ALA A 447 4.54 -10.30 35.60
CA ALA A 447 3.46 -9.44 36.06
C ALA A 447 3.96 -8.08 36.62
N PRO A 448 5.06 -8.00 37.38
CA PRO A 448 5.63 -6.72 37.83
C PRO A 448 6.07 -5.80 36.69
N GLU A 449 6.80 -6.32 35.70
CA GLU A 449 7.28 -5.53 34.56
C GLU A 449 6.12 -5.06 33.67
N ALA A 450 5.14 -5.93 33.44
CA ALA A 450 3.91 -5.60 32.71
C ALA A 450 3.15 -4.43 33.37
N ALA A 451 2.89 -4.52 34.68
CA ALA A 451 2.19 -3.47 35.42
C ALA A 451 2.91 -2.11 35.34
N ALA A 452 4.25 -2.12 35.37
CA ALA A 452 5.05 -0.92 35.22
C ALA A 452 4.91 -0.30 33.82
N LEU A 453 5.05 -1.11 32.77
CA LEU A 453 4.96 -0.65 31.38
C LEU A 453 3.55 -0.17 31.03
N GLU A 454 2.50 -0.79 31.57
CA GLU A 454 1.12 -0.32 31.43
C GLU A 454 0.94 1.10 31.98
N GLN A 455 1.49 1.39 33.17
CA GLN A 455 1.44 2.73 33.73
C GLN A 455 2.18 3.74 32.85
N LEU A 456 3.38 3.39 32.38
CA LEU A 456 4.15 4.26 31.48
C LEU A 456 3.42 4.49 30.15
N ALA A 457 2.81 3.46 29.57
CA ALA A 457 2.01 3.56 28.35
C ALA A 457 0.76 4.45 28.56
N ALA A 458 0.18 4.43 29.76
CA ALA A 458 -0.89 5.35 30.17
C ALA A 458 -0.40 6.78 30.47
N GLY A 459 0.91 7.03 30.35
CA GLY A 459 1.53 8.32 30.54
C GLY A 459 1.85 8.66 32.00
N ALA A 460 1.80 7.69 32.92
CA ALA A 460 2.16 7.85 34.34
C ALA A 460 3.65 8.23 34.52
N SER A 461 4.01 8.68 35.73
CA SER A 461 5.41 8.92 36.07
C SER A 461 6.15 7.62 36.34
N PHE A 462 7.48 7.68 36.32
CA PHE A 462 8.32 6.54 36.67
C PHE A 462 8.07 6.05 38.10
N GLY A 463 7.87 6.97 39.06
CA GLY A 463 7.48 6.61 40.43
C GLY A 463 6.17 5.84 40.50
N GLU A 464 5.13 6.30 39.80
CA GLU A 464 3.83 5.61 39.70
C GLU A 464 3.97 4.21 39.06
N ALA A 465 4.84 4.07 38.06
CA ALA A 465 5.15 2.78 37.45
C ALA A 465 5.90 1.83 38.40
N VAL A 466 6.84 2.34 39.21
CA VAL A 466 7.54 1.56 40.23
C VAL A 466 6.58 1.11 41.33
N ASP A 467 5.64 1.96 41.76
CA ASP A 467 4.61 1.58 42.73
C ASP A 467 3.73 0.43 42.20
N ALA A 468 3.30 0.50 40.94
CA ALA A 468 2.52 -0.56 40.30
C ALA A 468 3.32 -1.87 40.19
N LEU A 469 4.60 -1.79 39.83
CA LEU A 469 5.51 -2.93 39.81
C LEU A 469 5.65 -3.60 41.17
N LEU A 470 5.84 -2.83 42.23
CA LEU A 470 5.95 -3.35 43.59
C LEU A 470 4.64 -3.96 44.08
N ALA A 471 3.49 -3.39 43.69
CA ALA A 471 2.17 -3.92 44.02
C ALA A 471 1.85 -5.24 43.30
N ALA A 472 2.38 -5.43 42.08
CA ALA A 472 2.21 -6.65 41.29
C ALA A 472 3.24 -7.75 41.62
N ALA A 473 4.25 -7.45 42.44
CA ALA A 473 5.26 -8.41 42.88
C ALA A 473 4.64 -9.54 43.74
N PRO A 474 4.90 -10.83 43.41
CA PRO A 474 4.43 -11.94 44.24
C PRO A 474 5.02 -11.86 45.65
N ALA A 475 4.18 -12.05 46.68
CA ALA A 475 4.60 -11.94 48.08
C ALA A 475 5.74 -12.90 48.46
N ASP A 476 5.85 -14.04 47.76
CA ASP A 476 6.84 -15.10 48.02
C ASP A 476 8.07 -15.02 47.09
N ALA A 477 8.20 -13.99 46.26
CA ALA A 477 9.30 -13.80 45.32
C ALA A 477 10.33 -12.77 45.82
N PRO A 478 11.59 -12.79 45.33
CA PRO A 478 12.55 -11.72 45.58
C PRO A 478 12.00 -10.36 45.12
N ALA A 479 12.40 -9.28 45.80
CA ALA A 479 12.05 -7.93 45.38
C ALA A 479 12.50 -7.68 43.92
N PRO A 480 11.66 -7.07 43.06
CA PRO A 480 12.03 -6.81 41.67
C PRO A 480 13.28 -5.93 41.56
N ASP A 481 14.19 -6.28 40.64
CA ASP A 481 15.38 -5.46 40.34
C ASP A 481 15.02 -4.35 39.35
N ILE A 482 14.63 -3.20 39.88
CA ILE A 482 14.28 -2.00 39.11
C ILE A 482 15.44 -1.57 38.19
N GLY A 483 16.69 -1.74 38.63
CA GLY A 483 17.87 -1.35 37.85
C GLY A 483 18.09 -2.25 36.64
N ALA A 484 17.88 -3.56 36.79
CA ALA A 484 17.93 -4.51 35.69
C ALA A 484 16.79 -4.29 34.69
N MET A 485 15.57 -4.02 35.18
CA MET A 485 14.42 -3.69 34.35
C MET A 485 14.65 -2.43 33.52
N LEU A 486 15.06 -1.33 34.16
CA LEU A 486 15.40 -0.09 33.47
C LEU A 486 16.46 -0.33 32.38
N ARG A 487 17.50 -1.11 32.69
CA ARG A 487 18.52 -1.45 31.70
C ARG A 487 17.93 -2.19 30.50
N SER A 488 17.08 -3.19 30.74
CA SER A 488 16.38 -3.96 29.69
C SER A 488 15.55 -3.04 28.77
N TRP A 489 14.76 -2.13 29.33
CA TRP A 489 13.92 -1.21 28.54
C TRP A 489 14.75 -0.33 27.60
N PHE A 490 15.84 0.25 28.10
CA PHE A 490 16.70 1.12 27.30
C PHE A 490 17.51 0.32 26.26
N GLU A 491 18.04 -0.85 26.61
CA GLU A 491 18.77 -1.72 25.68
C GLU A 491 17.89 -2.23 24.53
N ARG A 492 16.58 -2.41 24.79
CA ARG A 492 15.57 -2.79 23.79
C ARG A 492 15.00 -1.61 23.01
N GLY A 493 15.31 -0.37 23.39
CA GLY A 493 14.78 0.83 22.74
C GLY A 493 13.31 1.11 23.05
N VAL A 494 12.81 0.67 24.21
CA VAL A 494 11.43 0.90 24.66
C VAL A 494 11.15 2.40 24.88
N VAL A 495 12.16 3.17 25.29
CA VAL A 495 12.03 4.60 25.61
C VAL A 495 12.67 5.45 24.50
N SER A 496 11.90 6.37 23.93
CA SER A 496 12.37 7.32 22.89
C SER A 496 12.73 8.69 23.45
N ALA A 497 12.07 9.10 24.55
CA ALA A 497 12.36 10.37 25.21
C ALA A 497 11.91 10.34 26.69
N VAL A 498 12.39 11.32 27.47
CA VAL A 498 12.02 11.51 28.87
C VAL A 498 11.64 12.96 29.10
N ALA A 499 10.44 13.19 29.64
CA ALA A 499 9.93 14.50 30.00
C ALA A 499 9.98 14.71 31.52
N VAL A 500 10.42 15.90 31.97
CA VAL A 500 10.52 16.26 33.39
C VAL A 500 9.72 17.53 33.67
N GLY A 501 8.49 17.41 34.19
CA GLY A 501 7.75 18.48 34.90
C GLY A 501 6.55 19.15 34.18
N GLY A 502 5.40 19.16 34.89
CA GLY A 502 4.22 20.04 34.73
C GLY A 502 3.00 19.44 33.99
N PRO A 503 1.74 19.64 34.46
CA PRO A 503 0.56 19.17 33.74
C PRO A 503 0.50 19.81 32.35
N SER A 504 0.08 19.01 31.35
CA SER A 504 -0.21 19.46 29.99
C SER A 504 -0.96 20.79 30.04
N ARG A 505 -0.31 21.87 29.61
CA ARG A 505 -1.05 22.98 29.03
C ARG A 505 -1.39 22.54 27.63
N THR A 506 -2.66 22.18 27.44
CA THR A 506 -3.35 22.43 26.20
C THR A 506 -3.01 23.85 25.75
N THR A 507 -2.26 23.98 24.67
CA THR A 507 -2.27 25.20 23.86
C THR A 507 -2.99 24.86 22.58
N ASP A 508 -4.29 25.18 22.59
CA ASP A 508 -4.98 25.69 21.42
C ASP A 508 -4.10 26.77 20.76
N ALA A 509 -3.69 26.53 19.52
CA ALA A 509 -3.46 27.52 18.48
C ALA A 509 -3.45 26.84 17.10
#